data_AF-A0A8S9I812-F1
#
_entry.id   AF-A0A8S9I812-F1
#
_cell.length_a   1.000
_cell.length_b   1.000
_cell.length_c   1.000
_cell.angle_alpha   90.00
_cell.angle_beta   90.00
_cell.angle_gamma   90.00
#
_symmetry.space_group_name_H-M   'P 1'
#
loop_
_entity.id
_entity.type
_entity.pdbx_description
1 polymer ?
#
loop_
_entity_poly.entity_id
_entity_poly.type
_entity_poly.pdbx_seq_one_letter_code
_entity_poly.pdbx_strand_id
1 'polypeptide(L)'
;MEVVSSHLEIATYRGRSQPERPARATKWEEFALKKGIQKRKKDKIVYDETTDQFKRRHGYDRVNDDNVIPIIEAKASDEPGEDPFAKRLDDKKKRVGKQEKNRLQNLKTAAKAGALPSHVQLAVTALPISGTKTRPQKIGKEALGDVAGLAAYFNR
;
A
#
# COMPACT_ATOMS: atom_id res chain seq x y z
N MET A 1 -51.81 38.34 -19.43
CA MET A 1 -50.44 38.25 -19.97
C MET A 1 -49.52 38.02 -18.80
N GLU A 2 -49.24 36.75 -18.47
CA GLU A 2 -48.28 36.43 -17.42
C GLU A 2 -46.88 36.45 -18.03
N VAL A 3 -46.05 37.37 -17.53
CA VAL A 3 -44.65 37.51 -17.95
C VAL A 3 -43.87 36.41 -17.24
N VAL A 4 -43.56 35.34 -17.98
CA VAL A 4 -42.74 34.23 -17.48
C VAL A 4 -41.33 34.77 -17.23
N SER A 5 -40.99 34.98 -15.97
CA SER A 5 -39.65 35.39 -15.54
C SER A 5 -38.67 34.26 -15.82
N SER A 6 -37.95 34.38 -16.94
CA SER A 6 -36.84 33.50 -17.30
C SER A 6 -35.69 33.74 -16.31
N HIS A 7 -35.61 32.90 -15.30
CA HIS A 7 -34.47 32.89 -14.38
C HIS A 7 -33.25 32.40 -15.16
N LEU A 8 -32.34 33.31 -15.48
CA LEU A 8 -31.05 32.98 -16.09
C LEU A 8 -30.23 32.20 -15.05
N GLU A 9 -30.03 30.91 -15.28
CA GLU A 9 -29.07 30.10 -14.51
C GLU A 9 -27.65 30.57 -14.84
N ILE A 10 -27.12 31.49 -14.04
CA ILE A 10 -25.69 31.84 -14.07
C ILE A 10 -24.95 30.66 -13.43
N ALA A 11 -24.49 29.72 -14.24
CA ALA A 11 -23.68 28.60 -13.80
C ALA A 11 -22.34 29.12 -13.24
N THR A 12 -22.26 29.26 -11.92
CA THR A 12 -20.99 29.47 -11.22
C THR A 12 -20.12 28.24 -11.45
N TYR A 13 -19.09 28.37 -12.28
CA TYR A 13 -18.14 27.30 -12.60
C TYR A 13 -17.31 26.97 -11.34
N ARG A 14 -17.86 26.17 -10.42
CA ARG A 14 -17.06 25.54 -9.35
C ARG A 14 -16.03 24.65 -10.05
N GLY A 15 -14.77 25.08 -10.01
CA GLY A 15 -13.66 24.42 -10.71
C GLY A 15 -13.67 22.90 -10.48
N ARG A 16 -13.78 22.16 -11.58
CA ARG A 16 -13.66 20.69 -11.61
C ARG A 16 -12.31 20.33 -10.98
N SER A 17 -12.30 19.51 -9.93
CA SER A 17 -11.07 18.97 -9.36
C SER A 17 -10.25 18.31 -10.47
N GLN A 18 -8.94 18.55 -10.46
CA GLN A 18 -8.03 18.03 -11.49
C GLN A 18 -8.22 16.51 -11.61
N PRO A 19 -8.40 15.96 -12.84
CA PRO A 19 -8.54 14.53 -13.01
C PRO A 19 -7.27 13.83 -12.51
N GLU A 20 -7.45 12.81 -11.67
CA GLU A 20 -6.32 12.04 -11.16
C GLU A 20 -5.56 11.41 -12.32
N ARG A 21 -4.22 11.55 -12.30
CA ARG A 21 -3.37 10.94 -13.34
C ARG A 21 -3.53 9.43 -13.30
N PRO A 22 -3.60 8.75 -14.47
CA PRO A 22 -3.77 7.31 -14.51
C PRO A 22 -2.62 6.62 -13.76
N ALA A 23 -2.97 5.79 -12.78
CA ALA A 23 -2.01 5.02 -12.03
C ALA A 23 -1.23 4.09 -12.97
N ARG A 24 0.09 3.98 -12.75
CA ARG A 24 0.91 3.02 -13.49
C ARG A 24 0.49 1.61 -13.11
N ALA A 25 0.45 0.71 -14.11
CA ALA A 25 0.17 -0.69 -13.88
C ALA A 25 1.19 -1.30 -12.91
N THR A 26 0.72 -2.17 -12.03
CA THR A 26 1.63 -2.92 -11.15
C THR A 26 2.36 -4.01 -11.95
N LYS A 27 3.51 -4.48 -11.46
CA LYS A 27 4.26 -5.58 -12.11
C LYS A 27 3.41 -6.83 -12.36
N TRP A 28 2.46 -7.13 -11.47
CA TRP A 28 1.54 -8.26 -11.65
C TRP A 28 0.50 -7.99 -12.74
N GLU A 29 0.03 -6.75 -12.90
CA GLU A 29 -0.90 -6.40 -13.97
C GLU A 29 -0.25 -6.40 -15.35
N GLU A 30 1.00 -5.91 -15.44
CA GLU A 30 1.82 -6.06 -16.65
C GLU A 30 2.00 -7.53 -17.01
N PHE A 31 2.32 -8.37 -16.02
CA PHE A 31 2.44 -9.82 -16.21
C PHE A 31 1.11 -10.46 -16.62
N ALA A 32 0.02 -10.11 -15.95
CA ALA A 32 -1.32 -10.63 -16.24
C ALA A 32 -1.76 -10.26 -17.66
N LEU A 33 -1.51 -9.02 -18.09
CA LEU A 33 -1.80 -8.57 -19.45
C LEU A 33 -0.97 -9.36 -20.48
N LYS A 34 0.34 -9.51 -20.23
CA LYS A 34 1.23 -10.30 -21.10
C LYS A 34 0.83 -11.78 -21.19
N LYS A 35 0.28 -12.34 -20.12
CA LYS A 35 -0.18 -13.73 -20.06
C LYS A 35 -1.66 -13.90 -20.43
N GLY A 36 -2.38 -12.82 -20.72
CA GLY A 36 -3.82 -12.87 -21.01
C GLY A 36 -4.68 -13.31 -19.82
N ILE A 37 -4.21 -13.11 -18.58
CA ILE A 37 -4.95 -13.49 -17.38
C ILE A 37 -6.07 -12.47 -17.13
N GLN A 38 -7.31 -12.90 -17.33
CA GLN A 38 -8.49 -12.07 -17.10
C GLN A 38 -8.89 -12.06 -15.61
N LYS A 39 -9.29 -10.89 -15.11
CA LYS A 39 -9.83 -10.73 -13.76
C LYS A 39 -11.24 -11.34 -13.73
N ARG A 40 -11.48 -12.29 -12.83
CA ARG A 40 -12.76 -12.99 -12.65
C ARG A 40 -13.27 -12.85 -11.22
N LYS A 41 -14.58 -12.74 -11.07
CA LYS A 41 -15.25 -12.70 -9.76
C LYS A 41 -15.10 -14.05 -9.07
N LYS A 42 -14.80 -14.03 -7.78
CA LYS A 42 -14.73 -15.23 -6.93
C LYS A 42 -15.86 -15.17 -5.91
N ASP A 43 -16.47 -16.30 -5.60
CA ASP A 43 -17.53 -16.38 -4.60
C ASP A 43 -16.98 -16.19 -3.19
N LYS A 44 -17.79 -15.53 -2.37
CA LYS A 44 -17.48 -15.22 -0.96
C LYS A 44 -17.66 -16.44 -0.06
N ILE A 45 -18.53 -17.36 -0.45
CA ILE A 45 -18.88 -18.57 0.27
C ILE A 45 -18.35 -19.76 -0.53
N VAL A 46 -17.71 -20.70 0.15
CA VAL A 46 -17.07 -21.89 -0.42
C VAL A 46 -17.52 -23.08 0.41
N TYR A 47 -17.87 -24.17 -0.25
CA TYR A 47 -18.20 -25.44 0.41
C TYR A 47 -16.93 -26.05 1.02
N ASP A 48 -17.01 -26.45 2.28
CA ASP A 48 -15.95 -27.15 2.99
C ASP A 48 -16.32 -28.64 3.09
N GLU A 49 -15.57 -29.49 2.40
CA GLU A 49 -15.78 -30.95 2.36
C GLU A 49 -15.54 -31.62 3.72
N THR A 50 -14.79 -30.99 4.63
CA THR A 50 -14.48 -31.60 5.93
C THR A 50 -15.60 -31.42 6.95
N THR A 51 -16.36 -30.32 6.82
CA THR A 51 -17.44 -29.96 7.75
C THR A 51 -18.82 -30.02 7.11
N ASP A 52 -18.90 -30.33 5.81
CA ASP A 52 -20.10 -30.31 4.98
C ASP A 52 -20.91 -29.00 5.10
N GLN A 53 -20.19 -27.89 5.21
CA GLN A 53 -20.79 -26.56 5.44
C GLN A 53 -20.28 -25.52 4.45
N PHE A 54 -21.17 -24.58 4.12
CA PHE A 54 -20.85 -23.41 3.33
C PHE A 54 -20.21 -22.32 4.19
N LYS A 55 -18.88 -22.22 4.11
CA LYS A 55 -18.10 -21.28 4.91
C LYS A 55 -17.59 -20.09 4.10
N ARG A 56 -17.16 -19.03 4.79
CA ARG A 56 -16.58 -17.87 4.10
C ARG A 56 -15.18 -18.20 3.56
N ARG A 57 -14.80 -17.59 2.43
CA ARG A 57 -13.42 -17.72 1.90
C ARG A 57 -12.37 -17.04 2.79
N HIS A 58 -12.77 -15.98 3.49
CA HIS A 58 -11.91 -15.16 4.34
C HIS A 58 -12.72 -14.59 5.50
N GLY A 59 -12.03 -14.22 6.59
CA GLY A 59 -12.66 -13.69 7.81
C GLY A 59 -12.79 -14.74 8.90
N TYR A 60 -13.79 -14.55 9.77
CA TYR A 60 -14.16 -15.48 10.84
C TYR A 60 -14.79 -16.76 10.26
N ASP A 61 -14.48 -17.90 10.87
CA ASP A 61 -14.91 -19.25 10.44
C ASP A 61 -14.74 -19.47 8.92
N ARG A 62 -13.53 -19.22 8.44
CA ARG A 62 -13.20 -19.38 7.01
C ARG A 62 -12.94 -20.84 6.67
N VAL A 63 -13.17 -21.18 5.40
CA VAL A 63 -12.71 -22.45 4.83
C VAL A 63 -11.19 -22.58 4.96
N ASN A 64 -10.70 -23.78 5.28
CA ASN A 64 -9.28 -24.11 5.42
C ASN A 64 -8.54 -23.19 6.42
N ASP A 65 -9.03 -23.08 7.67
CA ASP A 65 -8.30 -22.35 8.71
C ASP A 65 -7.18 -23.21 9.33
N ASP A 66 -5.94 -22.86 9.00
CA ASP A 66 -4.74 -23.51 9.54
C ASP A 66 -4.66 -23.51 11.09
N ASN A 67 -5.35 -22.57 11.76
CA ASN A 67 -5.34 -22.43 13.21
C ASN A 67 -6.26 -23.42 13.95
N VAL A 68 -7.27 -23.97 13.26
CA VAL A 68 -8.25 -24.88 13.87
C VAL A 68 -7.71 -26.31 13.92
N ILE A 69 -6.72 -26.63 13.07
CA ILE A 69 -6.12 -27.96 12.95
C ILE A 69 -5.31 -28.25 14.22
N PRO A 70 -5.75 -29.21 15.08
CA PRO A 70 -5.11 -29.45 16.37
C PRO A 70 -3.86 -30.33 16.26
N ILE A 71 -3.80 -31.20 15.25
CA ILE A 71 -2.72 -32.18 15.06
C ILE A 71 -2.22 -32.06 13.62
N ILE A 72 -0.91 -31.95 13.46
CA ILE A 72 -0.25 -31.91 12.15
C ILE A 72 0.56 -33.19 12.01
N GLU A 73 0.24 -33.98 10.99
CA GLU A 73 1.03 -35.16 10.65
C GLU A 73 2.44 -34.76 10.22
N ALA A 74 3.45 -35.32 10.89
CA ALA A 74 4.84 -35.10 10.55
C ALA A 74 5.17 -35.83 9.23
N LYS A 75 5.86 -35.14 8.32
CA LYS A 75 6.40 -35.78 7.12
C LYS A 75 7.74 -36.43 7.46
N ALA A 76 8.11 -37.48 6.74
CA ALA A 76 9.41 -38.16 6.91
C ALA A 76 10.65 -37.25 6.69
N SER A 77 10.46 -36.06 6.11
CA SER A 77 11.51 -35.06 5.87
C SER A 77 11.57 -33.95 6.94
N ASP A 78 10.66 -33.93 7.91
CA ASP A 78 10.67 -32.92 8.95
C ASP A 78 11.74 -33.25 10.02
N GLU A 79 12.60 -32.28 10.29
CA GLU A 79 13.63 -32.39 11.33
C GLU A 79 13.00 -32.64 12.72
N PRO A 80 13.41 -33.68 13.45
CA PRO A 80 12.94 -33.96 14.79
C PRO A 80 13.32 -32.81 15.74
N GLY A 81 12.33 -32.19 16.38
CA GLY A 81 12.54 -31.18 17.42
C GLY A 81 12.04 -29.77 17.09
N GLU A 82 11.63 -29.50 15.85
CA GLU A 82 11.07 -28.20 15.48
C GLU A 82 9.54 -28.22 15.51
N ASP A 83 8.93 -27.23 16.16
CA ASP A 83 7.46 -27.12 16.27
C ASP A 83 6.81 -26.82 14.90
N PRO A 84 5.94 -27.70 14.37
CA PRO A 84 5.28 -27.47 13.09
C PRO A 84 4.37 -26.22 13.09
N PHE A 85 3.81 -25.82 14.24
CA PHE A 85 2.98 -24.63 14.33
C PHE A 85 3.82 -23.35 14.26
N ALA A 86 4.96 -23.31 14.95
CA ALA A 86 5.94 -22.22 14.83
C ALA A 86 6.40 -22.00 13.38
N LYS A 87 6.76 -23.10 12.66
CA LYS A 87 7.12 -23.03 11.23
C LYS A 87 6.01 -22.37 10.40
N ARG A 88 4.74 -22.78 10.58
CA ARG A 88 3.60 -22.22 9.85
C ARG A 88 3.41 -20.72 10.10
N LEU A 89 3.55 -20.28 11.35
CA LEU A 89 3.46 -18.87 11.71
C LEU A 89 4.56 -18.05 11.03
N ASP A 90 5.79 -18.54 11.03
CA ASP A 90 6.91 -17.85 10.41
C ASP A 90 6.80 -17.83 8.89
N ASP A 91 6.32 -18.89 8.25
CA ASP A 91 6.06 -18.90 6.81
C ASP A 91 4.94 -17.93 6.42
N LYS A 92 3.89 -17.82 7.25
CA LYS A 92 2.86 -16.80 7.09
C LYS A 92 3.45 -15.39 7.19
N LYS A 93 4.28 -15.12 8.19
CA LYS A 93 4.97 -13.82 8.34
C LYS A 93 5.87 -13.52 7.15
N LYS A 94 6.67 -14.49 6.68
CA LYS A 94 7.53 -14.35 5.49
C LYS A 94 6.71 -14.01 4.25
N ARG A 95 5.58 -14.69 4.04
CA ARG A 95 4.68 -14.43 2.90
C ARG A 95 4.08 -13.03 2.96
N VAL A 96 3.59 -12.60 4.13
CA VAL A 96 3.06 -11.24 4.33
C VAL A 96 4.16 -10.19 4.16
N GLY A 97 5.35 -10.43 4.71
CA GLY A 97 6.51 -9.56 4.54
C GLY A 97 6.94 -9.42 3.08
N LYS A 98 6.89 -10.51 2.30
CA LYS A 98 7.15 -10.48 0.85
C LYS A 98 6.09 -9.66 0.12
N GLN A 99 4.81 -9.79 0.49
CA GLN A 99 3.72 -8.99 -0.08
C GLN A 99 3.95 -7.49 0.15
N GLU A 100 4.30 -7.10 1.38
CA GLU A 100 4.54 -5.68 1.71
C GLU A 100 5.78 -5.13 0.99
N LYS A 101 6.87 -5.91 0.92
CA LYS A 101 8.05 -5.53 0.14
C LYS A 101 7.70 -5.28 -1.34
N ASN A 102 6.89 -6.15 -1.94
CA ASN A 102 6.44 -5.98 -3.32
C ASN A 102 5.55 -4.74 -3.49
N ARG A 103 4.67 -4.46 -2.53
CA ARG A 103 3.84 -3.24 -2.52
C ARG A 103 4.70 -1.99 -2.49
N LEU A 104 5.68 -1.92 -1.59
CA LEU A 104 6.62 -0.80 -1.48
C LEU A 104 7.45 -0.63 -2.76
N GLN A 105 7.90 -1.72 -3.38
CA GLN A 105 8.60 -1.66 -4.66
C GLN A 105 7.71 -1.09 -5.78
N ASN A 106 6.47 -1.54 -5.90
CA ASN A 106 5.53 -1.01 -6.89
C ASN A 106 5.27 0.49 -6.69
N LEU A 107 5.10 0.93 -5.43
CA LEU A 107 4.94 2.36 -5.09
C LEU A 107 6.19 3.18 -5.44
N LYS A 108 7.39 2.66 -5.15
CA LYS A 108 8.67 3.31 -5.52
C LYS A 108 8.81 3.44 -7.04
N THR A 109 8.48 2.40 -7.79
CA THR A 109 8.53 2.42 -9.26
C THR A 109 7.52 3.39 -9.84
N ALA A 110 6.30 3.42 -9.29
CA ALA A 110 5.27 4.37 -9.68
C ALA A 110 5.70 5.83 -9.43
N ALA A 111 6.30 6.12 -8.27
CA ALA A 111 6.80 7.45 -7.92
C ALA A 111 7.98 7.88 -8.81
N LYS A 112 8.96 6.98 -9.04
CA LYS A 112 10.13 7.26 -9.89
C LYS A 112 9.73 7.69 -11.30
N ALA A 113 8.71 7.06 -11.84
CA ALA A 113 8.32 7.31 -13.23
C ALA A 113 7.41 8.54 -13.39
N GLY A 114 6.90 9.13 -12.30
CA GLY A 114 6.35 10.48 -12.29
C GLY A 114 7.43 11.58 -12.13
N ALA A 115 8.66 11.19 -11.79
CA ALA A 115 9.77 12.10 -11.63
C ALA A 115 10.55 12.24 -12.95
N LEU A 116 11.19 13.40 -13.14
CA LEU A 116 12.08 13.64 -14.29
C LEU A 116 13.14 12.54 -14.36
N PRO A 117 13.63 12.14 -15.53
CA PRO A 117 14.67 11.14 -15.64
C PRO A 117 15.92 11.56 -14.86
N SER A 118 16.69 10.59 -14.33
CA SER A 118 17.75 10.84 -13.33
C SER A 118 18.78 11.88 -13.76
N HIS A 119 19.16 11.90 -15.04
CA HIS A 119 20.09 12.89 -15.59
C HIS A 119 19.53 14.33 -15.55
N VAL A 120 18.23 14.50 -15.78
CA VAL A 120 17.56 15.82 -15.69
C VAL A 120 17.42 16.25 -14.23
N GLN A 121 17.16 15.33 -13.30
CA GLN A 121 17.13 15.66 -11.87
C GLN A 121 18.50 16.14 -11.39
N LEU A 122 19.57 15.44 -11.78
CA LEU A 122 20.95 15.83 -11.45
C LEU A 122 21.28 17.21 -12.02
N ALA A 123 20.89 17.47 -13.27
CA ALA A 123 21.06 18.79 -13.89
C ALA A 123 20.31 19.89 -13.13
N VAL A 124 19.04 19.67 -12.76
CA VAL A 124 18.24 20.63 -11.96
C VAL A 124 18.86 20.88 -10.59
N THR A 125 19.44 19.86 -9.93
CA THR A 125 20.13 20.05 -8.65
C THR A 125 21.48 20.74 -8.77
N ALA A 126 22.14 20.66 -9.93
CA ALA A 126 23.43 21.28 -10.17
C ALA A 126 23.32 22.77 -10.51
N LEU A 127 22.14 23.24 -10.93
CA LEU A 127 21.89 24.66 -11.17
C LEU A 127 21.71 25.40 -9.83
N PRO A 128 22.44 26.51 -9.58
CA PRO A 128 22.17 27.36 -8.44
C PRO A 128 20.80 28.02 -8.65
N ILE A 129 19.82 27.67 -7.80
CA ILE A 129 18.47 28.24 -7.87
C ILE A 129 18.58 29.73 -7.57
N SER A 130 18.52 30.56 -8.62
CA SER A 130 18.32 32.01 -8.51
C SER A 130 16.87 32.25 -8.05
N GLY A 131 16.66 32.23 -6.74
CA GLY A 131 15.33 32.28 -6.12
C GLY A 131 15.35 31.52 -4.79
N THR A 132 15.59 32.25 -3.71
CA THR A 132 15.74 31.79 -2.32
C THR A 132 14.84 30.61 -1.91
N LYS A 133 15.38 29.39 -1.95
CA LYS A 133 15.05 28.34 -0.98
C LYS A 133 16.29 28.08 -0.15
N THR A 134 16.21 28.45 1.12
CA THR A 134 17.24 28.22 2.13
C THR A 134 17.67 26.76 2.09
N ARG A 135 18.98 26.56 1.91
CA ARG A 135 19.65 25.26 2.01
C ARG A 135 19.25 24.64 3.37
N PRO A 136 18.81 23.36 3.44
CA PRO A 136 18.54 22.74 4.72
C PRO A 136 19.85 22.72 5.52
N GLN A 137 19.92 23.57 6.54
CA GLN A 137 21.04 23.60 7.46
C GLN A 137 21.03 22.29 8.24
N LYS A 138 22.18 21.61 8.31
CA LYS A 138 22.32 20.44 9.18
C LYS A 138 22.18 20.93 10.61
N ILE A 139 21.07 20.59 11.25
CA ILE A 139 20.84 20.85 12.67
C ILE A 139 21.87 19.99 13.42
N GLY A 140 22.86 20.62 14.03
CA GLY A 140 23.83 19.95 14.91
C GLY A 140 23.16 19.43 16.17
N LYS A 141 23.79 18.44 16.84
CA LYS A 141 23.27 17.84 18.09
C LYS A 141 22.89 18.90 19.15
N GLU A 142 23.65 19.98 19.24
CA GLU A 142 23.43 21.11 20.16
C GLU A 142 22.02 21.72 19.99
N ALA A 143 21.62 22.02 18.75
CA ALA A 143 20.33 22.64 18.45
C ALA A 143 19.13 21.69 18.69
N LEU A 144 19.36 20.39 18.83
CA LEU A 144 18.33 19.40 19.19
C LEU A 144 18.10 19.35 20.71
N GLY A 145 19.13 19.66 21.51
CA GLY A 145 19.05 19.74 22.96
C GLY A 145 18.25 20.96 23.46
N ASP A 146 18.44 22.11 22.82
CA ASP A 146 17.76 23.36 23.21
C ASP A 146 16.24 23.30 23.02
N VAL A 147 15.77 22.63 21.96
CA VAL A 147 14.34 22.47 21.67
C VAL A 147 13.67 21.49 22.65
N ALA A 148 14.41 20.46 23.11
CA ALA A 148 13.94 19.55 24.14
C ALA A 148 13.80 20.24 25.50
N GLY A 149 14.68 21.20 25.82
CA GLY A 149 14.57 22.04 27.02
C GLY A 149 13.36 22.98 26.99
N LEU A 150 13.03 23.54 25.82
CA LEU A 150 11.87 24.43 25.67
C LEU A 150 10.52 23.68 25.79
N ALA A 151 10.44 22.46 25.27
CA ALA A 151 9.22 21.65 25.33
C ALA A 151 8.87 21.16 26.75
N ALA A 152 9.86 21.10 27.65
CA ALA A 152 9.63 20.73 29.05
C ALA A 152 9.00 21.85 29.89
N TYR A 153 9.07 23.11 29.44
CA TYR A 153 8.49 24.25 30.17
C TYR A 153 6.99 24.47 29.86
N PHE A 154 6.47 23.86 28.79
CA PHE A 154 5.09 24.06 28.33
C PHE A 154 4.10 23.00 28.85
N ASN A 155 4.56 22.07 29.68
CA ASN A 155 3.72 21.12 30.43
C ASN A 155 4.00 21.27 31.94
N ARG A 156 3.52 22.37 32.52
CA ARG A 156 3.25 22.50 33.95
C ARG A 156 1.91 23.18 34.14
#